data_AF-A0A2A5WRP2-F1
#
_entry.id   AF-A0A2A5WRP2-F1
#
_cell.length_a   1.000
_cell.length_b   1.000
_cell.length_c   1.000
_cell.angle_alpha   90.00
_cell.angle_beta   90.00
_cell.angle_gamma   90.00
#
_symmetry.space_group_name_H-M   'P 1'
#
loop_
_entity.id
_entity.type
_entity.pdbx_description
1 polymer ?
#
loop_
_entity_poly.entity_id
_entity_poly.type
_entity_poly.pdbx_seq_one_letter_code
_entity_poly.pdbx_strand_id
1 'polypeptide(L)'
;MRFWSYFAIASARYQTLLQYRSAAFADLMTQILWGMIKIMVITAFFGVSSGEQPLSLAQVVSYIWLGQALLGMLPWNTDHELVAQIREGGVAYELIRPLDLYWFWFCRTITLRTATTALRSMPMIIFAVWVLPLVGLSEWILSPPADLLTLGVFLISLLAALALACGIHANARRAGMDLVRRRCQSAVPAGDHGVIRDAGTPTPVF
;
A
#
# COMPACT_ATOMS: atom_id res chain seq x y z
N MET A 1 -25.44 2.77 1.59
CA MET A 1 -24.09 2.99 1.04
C MET A 1 -23.89 2.07 -0.16
N ARG A 2 -23.61 2.57 -1.37
CA ARG A 2 -23.47 1.73 -2.57
C ARG A 2 -22.04 1.19 -2.68
N PHE A 3 -21.77 0.06 -2.02
CA PHE A 3 -20.47 -0.64 -1.97
C PHE A 3 -19.89 -0.90 -3.37
N TRP A 4 -20.77 -1.11 -4.35
CA TRP A 4 -20.47 -1.33 -5.77
C TRP A 4 -19.63 -0.22 -6.38
N SER A 5 -19.84 1.04 -6.00
CA SER A 5 -19.06 2.16 -6.53
C SER A 5 -17.60 2.07 -6.12
N TYR A 6 -17.33 1.75 -4.86
CA TYR A 6 -15.97 1.58 -4.34
C TYR A 6 -15.26 0.39 -4.99
N PHE A 7 -15.98 -0.71 -5.21
CA PHE A 7 -15.43 -1.89 -5.88
C PHE A 7 -15.09 -1.62 -7.35
N ALA A 8 -15.94 -0.89 -8.08
CA ALA A 8 -15.67 -0.54 -9.47
C ALA A 8 -14.39 0.31 -9.63
N ILE A 9 -14.19 1.28 -8.73
CA ILE A 9 -12.98 2.12 -8.69
C ILE A 9 -11.74 1.27 -8.38
N ALA A 10 -11.85 0.37 -7.40
CA ALA A 10 -10.78 -0.55 -7.04
C ALA A 10 -10.39 -1.46 -8.22
N SER A 11 -11.37 -2.02 -8.92
CA SER A 11 -11.13 -2.89 -10.08
C SER A 11 -10.44 -2.15 -11.22
N ALA A 12 -10.92 -0.94 -11.58
CA ALA A 12 -10.31 -0.13 -12.63
C ALA A 12 -8.83 0.18 -12.33
N ARG A 13 -8.52 0.57 -11.08
CA ARG A 13 -7.15 0.78 -10.59
C ARG A 13 -6.30 -0.48 -10.73
N TYR A 14 -6.83 -1.63 -10.32
CA TYR A 14 -6.12 -2.90 -10.40
C TYR A 14 -5.71 -3.23 -11.84
N GLN A 15 -6.61 -3.00 -12.80
CA GLN A 15 -6.34 -3.22 -14.22
C GLN A 15 -5.25 -2.28 -14.75
N THR A 16 -5.28 -0.99 -14.37
CA THR A 16 -4.23 -0.04 -14.77
C THR A 16 -2.86 -0.47 -14.26
N LEU A 17 -2.76 -1.01 -13.04
CA LEU A 17 -1.50 -1.52 -12.50
C LEU A 17 -0.98 -2.75 -13.25
N LEU A 18 -1.87 -3.64 -13.70
CA LEU A 18 -1.49 -4.85 -14.44
C LEU A 18 -1.04 -4.58 -15.89
N GLN A 19 -1.44 -3.44 -16.47
CA GLN A 19 -1.08 -3.10 -17.85
C GLN A 19 0.43 -2.84 -18.01
N TYR A 20 1.12 -2.35 -16.98
CA TYR A 20 2.56 -2.08 -17.01
C TYR A 20 3.39 -3.35 -16.76
N ARG A 21 3.30 -4.30 -17.70
CA ARG A 21 3.94 -5.62 -17.61
C ARG A 21 5.47 -5.55 -17.49
N SER A 22 6.11 -4.61 -18.19
CA SER A 22 7.57 -4.42 -18.15
C SER A 22 8.03 -3.95 -16.77
N ALA A 23 7.30 -3.03 -16.15
CA ALA A 23 7.58 -2.57 -14.79
C ALA A 23 7.43 -3.71 -13.77
N ALA A 24 6.38 -4.54 -13.91
CA ALA A 24 6.18 -5.70 -13.06
C ALA A 24 7.31 -6.74 -13.18
N PHE A 25 7.83 -6.96 -14.39
CA PHE A 25 8.95 -7.88 -14.61
C PHE A 25 10.26 -7.33 -14.04
N ALA A 26 10.53 -6.03 -14.23
CA ALA A 26 11.68 -5.37 -13.64
C ALA A 26 11.65 -5.43 -12.11
N ASP A 27 10.48 -5.18 -11.50
CA ASP A 27 10.26 -5.29 -10.05
C ASP A 27 10.49 -6.72 -9.54
N LEU A 28 9.97 -7.74 -10.25
CA LEU A 28 10.20 -9.13 -9.90
C LEU A 28 11.70 -9.47 -9.90
N MET A 29 12.42 -9.08 -10.95
CA MET A 29 13.83 -9.40 -11.11
C MET A 29 14.68 -8.77 -10.01
N THR A 30 14.42 -7.50 -9.68
CA THR A 30 15.17 -6.82 -8.62
C THR A 30 14.86 -7.42 -7.24
N GLN A 31 13.61 -7.78 -6.95
CA GLN A 31 13.23 -8.40 -5.68
C GLN A 31 13.88 -9.77 -5.49
N ILE A 32 13.94 -10.58 -6.55
CA ILE A 32 14.65 -11.88 -6.51
C ILE A 32 16.14 -11.65 -6.27
N LEU A 33 16.77 -10.74 -7.02
CA LEU A 33 18.20 -10.45 -6.88
C LEU A 33 18.54 -9.98 -5.47
N TRP A 34 17.76 -9.06 -4.90
CA TRP A 34 17.95 -8.60 -3.53
C TRP A 34 17.70 -9.69 -2.48
N GLY A 35 16.70 -10.55 -2.70
CA GLY A 35 16.46 -11.73 -1.85
C GLY A 35 17.66 -12.67 -1.84
N MET A 36 18.17 -13.01 -3.02
CA MET A 36 19.33 -13.88 -3.20
C MET A 36 20.60 -13.31 -2.55
N ILE A 37 20.90 -12.03 -2.76
CA ILE A 37 22.05 -11.36 -2.12
C ILE A 37 21.97 -11.48 -0.60
N LYS A 38 20.79 -11.21 0.00
CA LYS A 38 20.62 -11.30 1.46
C LYS A 38 20.84 -12.72 1.97
N ILE A 39 20.34 -13.72 1.24
CA ILE A 39 20.55 -15.13 1.59
C ILE A 39 22.03 -15.50 1.50
N MET A 40 22.73 -15.10 0.43
CA MET A 40 24.17 -15.34 0.27
C MET A 40 25.00 -14.69 1.38
N VAL A 41 24.66 -13.46 1.76
CA VAL A 41 25.34 -12.76 2.85
C VAL A 41 25.10 -13.48 4.18
N ILE A 42 23.86 -13.83 4.51
CA ILE A 42 23.53 -14.51 5.77
C ILE A 42 24.14 -15.92 5.84
N THR A 43 24.09 -16.68 4.75
CA THR A 43 24.70 -18.02 4.70
C THR A 43 26.21 -17.96 4.95
N ALA A 44 26.91 -16.97 4.39
CA ALA A 44 28.33 -16.75 4.65
C ALA A 44 28.60 -16.44 6.13
N PHE A 45 27.78 -15.60 6.77
CA PHE A 45 27.90 -15.32 8.21
C PHE A 45 27.60 -16.54 9.07
N PHE A 46 26.62 -17.36 8.69
CA PHE A 46 26.32 -18.62 9.38
C PHE A 46 27.48 -19.61 9.30
N GLY A 47 28.20 -19.68 8.18
CA GLY A 47 29.35 -20.57 8.01
C GLY A 47 30.58 -20.21 8.86
N VAL A 48 30.71 -18.94 9.27
CA VAL A 48 31.84 -18.46 10.10
C VAL A 48 31.47 -18.35 11.58
N SER A 49 30.18 -18.27 11.90
CA SER A 49 29.69 -18.11 13.27
C SER A 49 29.90 -19.38 14.11
N SER A 50 30.61 -19.25 15.22
CA SER A 50 30.78 -20.31 16.22
C SER A 50 29.81 -20.21 17.41
N GLY A 51 28.98 -19.17 17.46
CA GLY A 51 28.00 -18.94 18.53
C GLY A 51 26.66 -19.62 18.26
N GLU A 52 25.95 -19.96 19.34
CA GLU A 52 24.59 -20.51 19.27
C GLU A 52 23.62 -19.45 18.74
N GLN A 53 22.93 -19.76 17.63
CA GLN A 53 22.06 -18.81 16.94
C GLN A 53 20.59 -19.04 17.34
N PRO A 54 19.83 -17.97 17.66
CA PRO A 54 18.42 -18.10 18.06
C PRO A 54 17.50 -18.62 16.95
N LEU A 55 17.87 -18.41 15.68
CA LEU A 55 17.10 -18.84 14.52
C LEU A 55 17.96 -19.71 13.62
N SER A 56 17.37 -20.78 13.09
CA SER A 56 18.02 -21.62 12.10
C SER A 56 18.15 -20.90 10.76
N LEU A 57 19.11 -21.32 9.94
CA LEU A 57 19.31 -20.75 8.61
C LEU A 57 18.03 -20.77 7.76
N ALA A 58 17.30 -21.88 7.78
CA ALA A 58 16.03 -22.03 7.05
C ALA A 58 14.96 -21.02 7.52
N GLN A 59 14.91 -20.72 8.82
CA GLN A 59 13.99 -19.71 9.37
C GLN A 59 14.39 -18.30 8.91
N VAL A 60 15.68 -17.98 8.89
CA VAL A 60 16.16 -16.67 8.41
C VAL A 60 15.92 -16.50 6.92
N VAL A 61 16.15 -17.54 6.11
CA VAL A 61 15.84 -17.52 4.67
C VAL A 61 14.35 -17.30 4.43
N SER A 62 13.50 -18.03 5.15
CA SER A 62 12.04 -17.84 5.08
C SER A 62 11.62 -16.43 5.45
N TYR A 63 12.24 -15.85 6.49
CA TYR A 63 12.02 -14.46 6.88
C TYR A 63 12.43 -13.47 5.78
N ILE A 64 13.55 -13.69 5.10
CA ILE A 64 14.00 -12.84 3.97
C ILE A 64 13.00 -12.91 2.82
N TRP A 65 12.56 -14.12 2.42
CA TRP A 65 11.58 -14.29 1.35
C TRP A 65 10.24 -13.62 1.68
N LEU A 66 9.74 -13.78 2.91
CA LEU A 66 8.52 -13.10 3.34
C LEU A 66 8.70 -11.57 3.36
N GLY A 67 9.83 -11.07 3.85
CA GLY A 67 10.13 -9.64 3.87
C GLY A 67 10.20 -9.03 2.46
N GLN A 68 10.83 -9.72 1.51
CA GLN A 68 10.86 -9.29 0.11
C GLN A 68 9.46 -9.35 -0.55
N ALA A 69 8.63 -10.35 -0.21
CA ALA A 69 7.31 -10.51 -0.81
C ALA A 69 6.32 -9.45 -0.30
N LEU A 70 6.44 -9.07 0.96
CA LEU A 70 5.57 -8.12 1.64
C LEU A 70 6.05 -6.67 1.55
N LEU A 71 7.19 -6.40 0.89
CA LEU A 71 7.77 -5.07 0.78
C LEU A 71 6.78 -4.03 0.19
N GLY A 72 5.91 -4.47 -0.72
CA GLY A 72 4.90 -3.60 -1.35
C GLY A 72 3.85 -3.05 -0.41
N MET A 73 3.70 -3.68 0.75
CA MET A 73 2.72 -3.27 1.74
C MET A 73 3.23 -2.08 2.56
N LEU A 74 4.55 -1.83 2.59
CA LEU A 74 5.15 -0.75 3.36
C LEU A 74 4.69 0.63 2.83
N PRO A 75 4.35 1.58 3.72
CA PRO A 75 3.88 2.93 3.38
C PRO A 75 5.01 3.85 2.90
N TRP A 76 5.87 3.40 1.99
CA TRP A 76 7.01 4.16 1.50
C TRP A 76 6.72 4.98 0.22
N ASN A 77 5.72 4.57 -0.57
CA ASN A 77 5.40 5.19 -1.85
C ASN A 77 4.14 6.04 -1.74
N THR A 78 4.19 7.25 -2.30
CA THR A 78 3.04 8.16 -2.38
C THR A 78 2.32 7.98 -3.70
N ASP A 79 1.00 8.11 -3.69
CA ASP A 79 0.19 8.08 -4.91
C ASP A 79 0.41 9.36 -5.73
N HIS A 80 1.22 9.28 -6.79
CA HIS A 80 1.61 10.43 -7.62
C HIS A 80 0.42 11.16 -8.24
N GLU A 81 -0.63 10.43 -8.61
CA GLU A 81 -1.81 11.01 -9.22
C GLU A 81 -2.64 11.79 -8.18
N LEU A 82 -2.68 11.32 -6.92
CA LEU A 82 -3.28 12.10 -5.84
C LEU A 82 -2.49 13.38 -5.57
N VAL A 83 -1.15 13.29 -5.58
CA VAL A 83 -0.29 14.48 -5.42
C VAL A 83 -0.53 15.48 -6.55
N ALA A 84 -0.68 15.02 -7.79
CA ALA A 84 -1.03 15.85 -8.94
C ALA A 84 -2.41 16.51 -8.74
N GLN A 85 -3.44 15.76 -8.34
CA GLN A 85 -4.78 16.31 -8.05
C GLN A 85 -4.74 17.38 -6.95
N ILE A 86 -3.94 17.20 -5.90
CA ILE A 86 -3.76 18.21 -4.85
C ILE A 86 -3.08 19.46 -5.40
N ARG A 87 -2.03 19.29 -6.21
CA ARG A 87 -1.25 20.39 -6.79
C ARG A 87 -2.05 21.21 -7.81
N GLU A 88 -2.89 20.54 -8.61
CA GLU A 88 -3.70 21.15 -9.68
C GLU A 88 -5.08 21.63 -9.19
N GLY A 89 -5.45 21.34 -7.94
CA GLY A 89 -6.75 21.71 -7.38
C GLY A 89 -7.90 20.79 -7.78
N GLY A 90 -7.62 19.66 -8.44
CA GLY A 90 -8.61 18.64 -8.80
C GLY A 90 -9.39 18.07 -7.60
N VAL A 91 -8.83 18.17 -6.40
CA VAL A 91 -9.50 17.79 -5.13
C VAL A 91 -10.83 18.54 -4.93
N ALA A 92 -10.98 19.76 -5.44
CA ALA A 92 -12.23 20.52 -5.37
C ALA A 92 -13.40 19.78 -6.04
N TYR A 93 -13.13 19.07 -7.15
CA TYR A 93 -14.15 18.24 -7.81
C TYR A 93 -14.51 17.00 -6.99
N GLU A 94 -13.56 16.42 -6.26
CA GLU A 94 -13.82 15.27 -5.39
C GLU A 94 -14.68 15.66 -4.17
N LEU A 95 -14.52 16.88 -3.66
CA LEU A 95 -15.32 17.43 -2.54
C LEU A 95 -16.80 17.66 -2.89
N ILE A 96 -17.11 17.96 -4.15
CA ILE A 96 -18.50 18.21 -4.60
C ILE A 96 -19.26 16.90 -4.83
N ARG A 97 -18.55 15.77 -5.00
CA ARG A 97 -19.20 14.47 -5.18
C ARG A 97 -19.90 14.06 -3.87
N PRO A 98 -21.09 13.44 -3.94
CA PRO A 98 -21.81 12.93 -2.78
C PRO A 98 -21.20 11.62 -2.27
N LEU A 99 -19.88 11.61 -2.04
CA LEU A 99 -19.09 10.51 -1.53
C LEU A 99 -18.22 11.02 -0.41
N ASP A 100 -18.05 10.20 0.62
CA ASP A 100 -17.12 10.51 1.68
C ASP A 100 -15.69 10.40 1.13
N LEU A 101 -15.00 11.54 1.08
CA LEU A 101 -13.64 11.67 0.54
C LEU A 101 -12.63 10.80 1.30
N TYR A 102 -12.82 10.62 2.61
CA TYR A 102 -11.95 9.79 3.42
C TYR A 102 -12.08 8.32 3.00
N TRP A 103 -13.31 7.80 2.92
CA TRP A 103 -13.55 6.42 2.49
C TRP A 103 -13.10 6.18 1.05
N PHE A 104 -13.29 7.17 0.17
CA PHE A 104 -12.80 7.11 -1.20
C PHE A 104 -11.26 6.97 -1.27
N TRP A 105 -10.52 7.82 -0.56
CA TRP A 105 -9.06 7.75 -0.50
C TRP A 105 -8.53 6.52 0.23
N PHE A 106 -9.26 6.05 1.24
CA PHE A 106 -8.94 4.82 1.97
C PHE A 106 -9.05 3.60 1.06
N CYS A 107 -10.17 3.44 0.35
CA CYS A 107 -10.36 2.37 -0.63
C CYS A 107 -9.28 2.40 -1.73
N ARG A 108 -8.99 3.58 -2.29
CA ARG A 108 -7.92 3.74 -3.29
C ARG A 108 -6.55 3.29 -2.76
N THR A 109 -6.26 3.60 -1.49
CA THR A 109 -5.00 3.19 -0.84
C THR A 109 -4.94 1.68 -0.62
N ILE A 110 -6.03 1.07 -0.15
CA ILE A 110 -6.13 -0.39 0.01
C ILE A 110 -5.86 -1.06 -1.33
N THR A 111 -6.55 -0.63 -2.38
CA THR A 111 -6.37 -1.21 -3.72
C THR A 111 -4.93 -1.10 -4.18
N LEU A 112 -4.30 0.07 -4.06
CA LEU A 112 -2.93 0.28 -4.49
C LEU A 112 -1.96 -0.67 -3.75
N ARG A 113 -2.09 -0.78 -2.43
CA ARG A 113 -1.21 -1.65 -1.62
C ARG A 113 -1.44 -3.12 -1.90
N THR A 114 -2.70 -3.55 -1.91
CA THR A 114 -3.04 -4.95 -2.15
C THR A 114 -2.64 -5.37 -3.55
N ALA A 115 -2.90 -4.54 -4.57
CA ALA A 115 -2.53 -4.84 -5.94
C ALA A 115 -1.01 -4.95 -6.14
N THR A 116 -0.26 -3.94 -5.67
CA THR A 116 1.20 -3.94 -5.80
C THR A 116 1.86 -5.06 -4.99
N THR A 117 1.33 -5.39 -3.81
CA THR A 117 1.82 -6.48 -2.97
C THR A 117 1.47 -7.84 -3.57
N ALA A 118 0.25 -8.05 -4.06
CA ALA A 118 -0.14 -9.31 -4.67
C ALA A 118 0.63 -9.59 -5.97
N LEU A 119 0.82 -8.54 -6.79
CA LEU A 119 1.52 -8.64 -8.07
C LEU A 119 2.98 -9.08 -7.91
N ARG A 120 3.64 -8.69 -6.81
CA ARG A 120 5.02 -9.11 -6.51
C ARG A 120 5.08 -10.39 -5.69
N SER A 121 4.21 -10.56 -4.68
CA SER A 121 4.32 -11.66 -3.72
C SER A 121 4.02 -13.00 -4.39
N MET A 122 3.03 -13.05 -5.29
CA MET A 122 2.68 -14.27 -6.00
C MET A 122 3.84 -14.85 -6.81
N PRO A 123 4.43 -14.14 -7.80
CA PRO A 123 5.53 -14.69 -8.59
C PRO A 123 6.78 -14.97 -7.75
N MET A 124 7.01 -14.18 -6.70
CA MET A 124 8.18 -14.34 -5.85
C MET A 124 8.06 -15.56 -4.92
N ILE A 125 6.88 -15.83 -4.36
CA ILE A 125 6.60 -17.08 -3.61
C ILE A 125 6.71 -18.28 -4.55
N ILE A 126 6.17 -18.18 -5.77
CA ILE A 126 6.32 -19.24 -6.78
C ILE A 126 7.80 -19.51 -7.06
N PHE A 127 8.61 -18.47 -7.24
CA PHE A 127 10.05 -18.61 -7.42
C PHE A 127 10.73 -19.28 -6.22
N ALA A 128 10.45 -18.80 -5.01
CA ALA A 128 11.08 -19.28 -3.78
C ALA A 128 10.70 -20.73 -3.44
N VAL A 129 9.50 -21.18 -3.80
CA VAL A 129 9.01 -22.54 -3.50
C VAL A 129 9.32 -23.52 -4.63
N TRP A 130 9.16 -23.13 -5.89
CA TRP A 130 9.23 -24.07 -7.01
C TRP A 130 10.51 -23.96 -7.84
N VAL A 131 11.05 -22.76 -8.04
CA VAL A 131 12.21 -22.57 -8.91
C VAL A 131 13.51 -22.94 -8.19
N LEU A 132 13.67 -22.55 -6.92
CA LEU A 132 14.89 -22.85 -6.16
C LEU A 132 15.20 -24.35 -6.03
N PRO A 133 14.23 -25.24 -5.74
CA PRO A 133 14.50 -26.68 -5.70
C PRO A 133 14.90 -27.25 -7.06
N LEU A 134 14.32 -26.75 -8.16
CA LEU A 134 14.66 -27.20 -9.52
C LEU A 134 16.09 -26.84 -9.93
N VAL A 135 16.64 -25.76 -9.38
CA VAL A 135 18.02 -25.30 -9.62
C VAL A 135 19.02 -25.98 -8.66
N GLY A 136 18.55 -26.81 -7.72
CA GLY A 136 19.39 -27.52 -6.76
C GLY A 136 19.71 -26.73 -5.48
N LEU A 137 19.06 -25.59 -5.26
CA LEU A 137 19.21 -24.77 -4.04
C LEU A 137 18.08 -25.04 -3.05
N SER A 138 17.86 -26.31 -2.71
CA SER A 138 16.78 -26.74 -1.80
C SER A 138 16.93 -26.17 -0.39
N GLU A 139 18.15 -25.82 0.02
CA GLU A 139 18.41 -25.21 1.34
C GLU A 139 17.87 -23.79 1.45
N TRP A 140 17.61 -23.10 0.33
CA TRP A 140 17.17 -21.70 0.30
C TRP A 140 15.67 -21.54 0.03
N ILE A 141 14.91 -22.63 0.15
CA ILE A 141 13.46 -22.64 -0.08
C ILE A 141 12.73 -21.84 0.99
N LEU A 142 11.58 -21.27 0.62
CA LEU A 142 10.62 -20.76 1.60
C LEU A 142 9.97 -21.97 2.31
N SER A 143 10.22 -22.11 3.61
CA SER A 143 9.64 -23.19 4.41
C SER A 143 8.12 -23.05 4.51
N PRO A 144 7.36 -24.14 4.43
CA PRO A 144 5.92 -24.10 4.66
C PRO A 144 5.61 -23.73 6.13
N PRO A 145 4.43 -23.14 6.39
CA PRO A 145 4.00 -22.88 7.76
C PRO A 145 3.89 -24.19 8.55
N ALA A 146 4.29 -24.14 9.82
CA ALA A 146 4.31 -25.32 10.69
C ALA A 146 2.91 -25.91 10.92
N ASP A 147 1.89 -25.05 11.03
CA ASP A 147 0.50 -25.44 11.29
C ASP A 147 -0.49 -24.53 10.55
N LEU A 148 -1.72 -25.01 10.38
CA LEU A 148 -2.80 -24.18 9.83
C LEU A 148 -3.14 -22.99 10.75
N LEU A 149 -2.93 -23.15 12.07
CA LEU A 149 -3.11 -22.08 13.04
C LEU A 149 -2.09 -20.95 12.84
N THR A 150 -0.81 -21.28 12.63
CA THR A 150 0.23 -20.26 12.39
C THR A 150 -0.02 -19.51 11.10
N LEU A 151 -0.51 -20.20 10.06
CA LEU A 151 -0.99 -19.53 8.85
C LEU A 151 -2.16 -18.58 9.14
N GLY A 152 -3.16 -19.01 9.92
CA GLY A 152 -4.31 -18.18 10.30
C GLY A 152 -3.89 -16.91 11.04
N VAL A 153 -3.02 -17.04 12.05
CA VAL A 153 -2.49 -15.89 12.81
C VAL A 153 -1.64 -14.98 11.91
N PHE A 154 -0.84 -15.54 11.00
CA PHE A 154 -0.09 -14.77 10.02
C PHE A 154 -1.00 -13.94 9.11
N LEU A 155 -2.09 -14.52 8.61
CA LEU A 155 -3.07 -13.80 7.78
C LEU A 155 -3.77 -12.68 8.55
N ILE A 156 -4.13 -12.92 9.82
CA ILE A 156 -4.70 -11.87 10.68
C ILE A 156 -3.69 -10.73 10.89
N SER A 157 -2.43 -11.07 11.16
CA SER A 157 -1.34 -10.10 11.29
C SER A 157 -1.16 -9.28 10.01
N LEU A 158 -1.21 -9.95 8.85
CA LEU A 158 -1.10 -9.30 7.54
C LEU A 158 -2.26 -8.32 7.29
N LEU A 159 -3.49 -8.71 7.61
CA LEU A 159 -4.66 -7.84 7.51
C LEU A 159 -4.57 -6.63 8.46
N ALA A 160 -4.12 -6.85 9.70
CA ALA A 160 -3.92 -5.78 10.67
C ALA A 160 -2.83 -4.80 10.20
N ALA A 161 -1.72 -5.31 9.67
CA ALA A 161 -0.64 -4.49 9.13
C ALA A 161 -1.08 -3.71 7.88
N LEU A 162 -1.89 -4.32 6.99
CA LEU A 162 -2.49 -3.62 5.85
C LEU A 162 -3.42 -2.50 6.31
N ALA A 163 -4.28 -2.77 7.29
CA ALA A 163 -5.19 -1.77 7.86
C ALA A 163 -4.43 -0.60 8.47
N LEU A 164 -3.39 -0.88 9.26
CA LEU A 164 -2.51 0.13 9.85
C LEU A 164 -1.82 0.98 8.78
N ALA A 165 -1.25 0.33 7.76
CA ALA A 165 -0.56 1.02 6.69
C ALA A 165 -1.53 1.92 5.88
N CYS A 166 -2.75 1.46 5.62
CA CYS A 166 -3.78 2.29 4.99
C CYS A 166 -4.22 3.45 5.88
N GLY A 167 -4.36 3.23 7.18
CA GLY A 167 -4.68 4.27 8.17
C GLY A 167 -3.63 5.39 8.21
N ILE A 168 -2.33 5.04 8.18
CA ILE A 168 -1.23 6.02 8.14
C ILE A 168 -1.37 6.96 6.94
N HIS A 169 -1.62 6.43 5.74
CA HIS A 169 -1.80 7.25 4.54
C HIS A 169 -3.09 8.07 4.58
N ALA A 170 -4.19 7.50 5.06
CA ALA A 170 -5.44 8.23 5.15
C ALA A 170 -5.32 9.43 6.11
N ASN A 171 -4.65 9.24 7.25
CA ASN A 171 -4.38 10.30 8.23
C ASN A 171 -3.42 11.37 7.68
N ALA A 172 -2.35 10.96 7.01
CA ALA A 172 -1.42 11.90 6.38
C ALA A 172 -2.12 12.78 5.33
N ARG A 173 -3.03 12.19 4.55
CA ARG A 173 -3.82 12.92 3.54
C ARG A 173 -4.82 13.89 4.17
N ARG A 174 -5.48 13.48 5.26
CA ARG A 174 -6.36 14.36 6.03
C ARG A 174 -5.61 15.59 6.55
N ALA A 175 -4.43 15.38 7.14
CA ALA A 175 -3.57 16.47 7.59
C ALA A 175 -3.18 17.42 6.44
N GLY A 176 -2.86 16.86 5.27
CA GLY A 176 -2.60 17.65 4.06
C GLY A 176 -3.76 18.55 3.64
N MET A 177 -4.99 18.03 3.64
CA MET A 177 -6.19 18.83 3.34
C MET A 177 -6.44 19.92 4.38
N ASP A 178 -6.24 19.63 5.66
CA ASP A 178 -6.42 20.61 6.73
C ASP A 178 -5.43 21.77 6.58
N LEU A 179 -4.20 21.50 6.13
CA LEU A 179 -3.22 22.55 5.80
C LEU A 179 -3.65 23.40 4.61
N VAL A 180 -4.18 22.80 3.55
CA VAL A 180 -4.70 23.52 2.38
C VAL A 180 -5.89 24.39 2.78
N ARG A 181 -6.84 23.85 3.56
CA ARG A 181 -8.01 24.58 4.06
C ARG A 181 -7.59 25.79 4.90
N ARG A 182 -6.61 25.63 5.79
CA ARG A 182 -6.04 26.73 6.58
C ARG A 182 -5.42 27.80 5.69
N ARG A 183 -4.66 27.42 4.65
CA ARG A 183 -4.09 28.37 3.68
C ARG A 183 -5.16 29.15 2.92
N CYS A 184 -6.21 28.48 2.46
CA CYS A 184 -7.33 29.15 1.78
C CYS A 184 -8.03 30.14 2.72
N GLN A 185 -8.27 29.77 3.97
CA GLN A 185 -8.86 30.67 4.97
C GLN A 185 -7.98 31.89 5.25
N SER A 186 -6.66 31.71 5.32
CA SER A 186 -5.72 32.83 5.51
C SER A 186 -5.55 33.73 4.29
N ALA A 187 -5.87 33.23 3.09
CA ALA A 187 -5.77 33.98 1.83
C ALA A 187 -7.03 34.83 1.54
N VAL A 188 -8.14 34.58 2.24
CA VAL A 188 -9.32 35.44 2.19
C VAL A 188 -9.02 36.70 3.01
N PRO A 189 -8.95 37.90 2.40
CA PRO A 189 -8.70 39.13 3.14
C PRO A 189 -9.81 39.33 4.19
N ALA A 190 -9.45 39.83 5.38
CA ALA A 190 -10.35 40.06 6.51
C ALA A 190 -11.38 41.20 6.29
N GLY A 191 -11.73 41.48 5.05
CA GLY A 191 -12.71 42.49 4.64
C GLY A 191 -13.97 41.81 4.13
N ASP A 192 -15.04 41.99 4.88
CA ASP A 192 -16.45 41.83 4.49
C ASP A 192 -17.18 40.54 4.90
N HIS A 193 -17.29 40.35 6.21
CA HIS A 193 -18.30 39.48 6.83
C HIS A 193 -19.72 40.12 6.84
N GLY A 194 -19.95 41.21 6.10
CA GLY A 194 -21.23 41.93 6.06
C GLY A 194 -22.16 41.54 4.91
N VAL A 195 -21.63 41.10 3.76
CA VAL A 195 -22.45 41.05 2.52
C VAL A 195 -23.23 39.75 2.30
N ILE A 196 -22.87 38.61 2.92
CA ILE A 196 -23.58 37.32 2.72
C ILE A 196 -24.61 37.02 3.83
N ARG A 197 -25.04 38.02 4.61
CA ARG A 197 -26.14 37.85 5.59
C ARG A 197 -27.48 38.46 5.14
N ASP A 198 -27.48 39.25 4.07
CA ASP A 198 -28.66 39.97 3.56
C ASP A 198 -29.19 39.46 2.21
N ALA A 199 -28.84 38.23 1.79
CA ALA A 199 -29.60 37.56 0.74
C ALA A 199 -30.95 37.11 1.33
N GLY A 200 -31.92 38.02 1.28
CA GLY A 200 -33.26 37.87 1.81
C GLY A 200 -33.89 36.52 1.46
N THR A 201 -34.54 35.94 2.46
CA THR A 201 -35.55 34.90 2.26
C THR A 201 -36.51 35.36 1.16
N PRO A 202 -36.71 34.60 0.07
CA PRO A 202 -37.79 34.91 -0.86
C PRO A 202 -39.11 34.71 -0.09
N THR A 203 -39.77 35.81 0.23
CA THR A 203 -41.17 35.77 0.66
C THR A 203 -42.01 35.27 -0.52
N PRO A 204 -42.92 34.32 -0.31
CA PRO A 204 -43.82 33.89 -1.36
C PRO A 204 -44.82 35.03 -1.61
N VAL A 205 -44.82 35.57 -2.83
CA VAL A 205 -45.86 36.47 -3.31
C VAL A 205 -46.70 35.68 -4.31
N PHE A 206 -47.86 35.25 -3.81
CA PHE A 206 -49.00 34.56 -4.45
C PHE A 206 -48.78 33.17 -5.04
#